data_AF-A0A0C3AKP1-F1
#
_entry.id   AF-A0A0C3AKP1-F1
#
_cell.length_a   1.000
_cell.length_b   1.000
_cell.length_c   1.000
_cell.angle_alpha   90.00
_cell.angle_beta   90.00
_cell.angle_gamma   90.00
#
_symmetry.space_group_name_H-M   'P 1'
#
loop_
_entity.id
_entity.type
_entity.pdbx_description
1 polymer ?
#
loop_
_entity_poly.entity_id
_entity_poly.type
_entity_poly.pdbx_seq_one_letter_code
_entity_poly.pdbx_strand_id
1 'polypeptide(L)'
;MATDKDGGQNALADTLIDIVSIQEGDTVLYLGFGSEENVFFAETKTGPKGQVIGFDISMDMISLARCAATEKNLRPQHVVFVQATPRSEFPILPDSIDCIISTWSTSQLIPDIREKFLSEIFRVIKAGGRIVLKDTIAFPPIPESLRAKLVADAAYISDVSYVHGYMELKDSASVIDTLNGKHDVNPSIFGIPSEQAVYYSFHVEKPRRGEELHDQLSRPETALRDWWIAYPAPSSNVPSLDCDDVATLVKNNEEDYVVIDVRRADYAGGHVRGSEQRPAQTFYNELPGFHQTFREKKHVIFYCGSSNGRGPRCAKWYQDYLNEVSDTHSKAYILSGGFKEWKKIFGSDPELVDGSDE
;
A
#
# COMPACT_ATOMS: atom_id res chain seq x y z
N MET A 1 -20.25 -35.36 -1.38
CA MET A 1 -20.67 -34.25 -0.52
C MET A 1 -19.52 -33.26 -0.48
N ALA A 2 -19.48 -32.36 -1.46
CA ALA A 2 -18.53 -31.25 -1.50
C ALA A 2 -19.21 -30.05 -0.82
N THR A 3 -18.47 -29.38 0.06
CA THR A 3 -18.95 -28.30 0.91
C THR A 3 -18.92 -26.97 0.18
N ASP A 4 -20.09 -26.34 0.03
CA ASP A 4 -20.29 -24.91 -0.28
C ASP A 4 -19.64 -24.02 0.80
N LYS A 5 -18.36 -23.71 0.67
CA LYS A 5 -17.70 -22.70 1.53
C LYS A 5 -17.30 -21.42 0.80
N ASP A 6 -17.34 -21.39 -0.53
CA ASP A 6 -16.84 -20.25 -1.32
C ASP A 6 -17.93 -19.25 -1.74
N GLY A 7 -19.22 -19.63 -1.73
CA GLY A 7 -20.30 -18.78 -2.26
C GLY A 7 -20.76 -17.60 -1.39
N GLY A 8 -20.51 -17.63 -0.08
CA GLY A 8 -21.06 -16.64 0.87
C GLY A 8 -20.19 -15.39 1.10
N GLN A 9 -18.86 -15.51 1.03
CA GLN A 9 -17.97 -14.36 1.27
C GLN A 9 -17.95 -13.38 0.08
N ASN A 10 -18.07 -13.88 -1.16
CA ASN A 10 -18.03 -13.06 -2.36
C ASN A 10 -19.30 -12.20 -2.52
N ALA A 11 -20.48 -12.72 -2.16
CA ALA A 11 -21.74 -11.97 -2.23
C ALA A 11 -21.76 -10.71 -1.34
N LEU A 12 -21.10 -10.77 -0.18
CA LEU A 12 -21.06 -9.65 0.76
C LEU A 12 -20.09 -8.56 0.30
N ALA A 13 -18.92 -8.94 -0.23
CA ALA A 13 -18.00 -7.98 -0.84
C ALA A 13 -18.61 -7.27 -2.05
N ASP A 14 -19.31 -8.01 -2.91
CA ASP A 14 -20.02 -7.46 -4.06
C ASP A 14 -21.03 -6.39 -3.63
N THR A 15 -21.82 -6.70 -2.59
CA THR A 15 -22.80 -5.78 -2.02
C THR A 15 -22.14 -4.50 -1.52
N LEU A 16 -21.01 -4.58 -0.80
CA LEU A 16 -20.32 -3.38 -0.28
C LEU A 16 -19.74 -2.51 -1.41
N ILE A 17 -19.20 -3.16 -2.45
CA ILE A 17 -18.67 -2.49 -3.65
C ILE A 17 -19.78 -1.77 -4.42
N ASP A 18 -20.95 -2.40 -4.54
CA ASP A 18 -22.12 -1.77 -5.17
C ASP A 18 -22.64 -0.59 -4.34
N ILE A 19 -22.68 -0.70 -3.00
CA ILE A 19 -23.13 0.38 -2.11
C ILE A 19 -22.21 1.59 -2.22
N VAL A 20 -20.88 1.41 -2.17
CA VAL A 20 -19.94 2.55 -2.25
C VAL A 20 -19.96 3.20 -3.65
N SER A 21 -20.51 2.51 -4.65
CA SER A 21 -20.74 3.01 -6.00
C SER A 21 -19.45 3.44 -6.73
N ILE A 22 -18.41 2.60 -6.73
CA ILE A 22 -17.12 2.88 -7.40
C ILE A 22 -17.33 3.33 -8.85
N GLN A 23 -16.65 4.41 -9.25
CA GLN A 23 -16.64 4.97 -10.60
C GLN A 23 -15.29 4.75 -11.29
N GLU A 24 -15.29 4.82 -12.63
CA GLU A 24 -14.05 4.78 -13.40
C GLU A 24 -13.12 5.95 -13.03
N GLY A 25 -11.86 5.65 -12.74
CA GLY A 25 -10.85 6.63 -12.33
C GLY A 25 -10.82 6.94 -10.83
N ASP A 26 -11.66 6.32 -10.01
CA ASP A 26 -11.61 6.48 -8.56
C ASP A 26 -10.27 5.97 -7.97
N THR A 27 -9.85 6.55 -6.85
CA THR A 27 -8.91 5.89 -5.93
C THR A 27 -9.70 5.29 -4.78
N VAL A 28 -9.60 3.98 -4.63
CA VAL A 28 -10.33 3.17 -3.66
C VAL A 28 -9.37 2.69 -2.58
N LEU A 29 -9.75 2.86 -1.31
CA LEU A 29 -9.06 2.27 -0.17
C LEU A 29 -9.95 1.18 0.44
N TYR A 30 -9.47 -0.06 0.40
CA TYR A 30 -10.16 -1.24 0.92
C TYR A 30 -9.49 -1.70 2.22
N LEU A 31 -10.15 -1.47 3.36
CA LEU A 31 -9.67 -1.77 4.71
C LEU A 31 -10.19 -3.13 5.16
N GLY A 32 -9.27 -4.06 5.43
CA GLY A 32 -9.61 -5.45 5.70
C GLY A 32 -10.15 -6.11 4.45
N PHE A 33 -9.35 -6.23 3.41
CA PHE A 33 -9.84 -6.85 2.18
C PHE A 33 -10.04 -8.36 2.30
N GLY A 34 -9.34 -9.02 3.22
CA GLY A 34 -9.41 -10.47 3.36
C GLY A 34 -8.80 -11.16 2.14
N SER A 35 -9.65 -11.64 1.22
CA SER A 35 -9.19 -12.20 -0.06
C SER A 35 -8.94 -11.10 -1.08
N GLU A 36 -7.87 -11.28 -1.86
CA GLU A 36 -7.47 -10.47 -3.00
C GLU A 36 -8.55 -10.35 -4.07
N GLU A 37 -9.47 -11.31 -4.19
CA GLU A 37 -10.58 -11.28 -5.14
C GLU A 37 -11.46 -10.04 -4.94
N ASN A 38 -11.64 -9.60 -3.69
CA ASN A 38 -12.42 -8.40 -3.36
C ASN A 38 -11.75 -7.13 -3.90
N VAL A 39 -10.42 -7.07 -3.81
CA VAL A 39 -9.64 -5.95 -4.33
C VAL A 39 -9.63 -5.96 -5.86
N PHE A 40 -9.52 -7.14 -6.47
CA PHE A 40 -9.61 -7.27 -7.92
C PHE A 40 -11.01 -6.92 -8.44
N PHE A 41 -12.08 -7.27 -7.72
CA PHE A 41 -13.42 -6.84 -8.12
C PHE A 41 -13.56 -5.31 -8.06
N ALA A 42 -13.07 -4.66 -6.99
CA ALA A 42 -13.01 -3.21 -6.92
C ALA A 42 -12.16 -2.60 -8.06
N GLU A 43 -11.04 -3.23 -8.43
CA GLU A 43 -10.16 -2.81 -9.52
C GLU A 43 -10.90 -2.79 -10.87
N THR A 44 -11.66 -3.85 -11.17
CA THR A 44 -12.42 -3.89 -12.44
C THR A 44 -13.42 -2.74 -12.57
N LYS A 45 -13.99 -2.25 -11.46
CA LYS A 45 -14.90 -1.11 -11.42
C LYS A 45 -14.17 0.23 -11.57
N THR A 46 -12.96 0.32 -11.02
CA THR A 46 -12.15 1.54 -11.09
C THR A 46 -11.55 1.76 -12.47
N GLY A 47 -11.31 0.69 -13.23
CA GLY A 47 -10.75 0.75 -14.57
C GLY A 47 -9.30 1.28 -14.59
N PRO A 48 -8.65 1.32 -15.76
CA PRO A 48 -7.19 1.47 -15.88
C PRO A 48 -6.64 2.82 -15.43
N LYS A 49 -7.51 3.82 -15.20
CA LYS A 49 -7.16 5.15 -14.71
C LYS A 49 -7.32 5.30 -13.19
N GLY A 50 -7.95 4.32 -12.55
CA GLY A 50 -8.15 4.30 -11.11
C GLY A 50 -7.00 3.63 -10.36
N GLN A 51 -7.13 3.56 -9.04
CA GLN A 51 -6.21 2.81 -8.20
C GLN A 51 -6.97 2.16 -7.05
N VAL A 52 -6.62 0.93 -6.69
CA VAL A 52 -7.15 0.24 -5.51
C VAL A 52 -6.01 -0.08 -4.54
N ILE A 53 -6.19 0.33 -3.29
CA ILE A 53 -5.24 0.16 -2.20
C ILE A 53 -5.88 -0.77 -1.17
N GLY A 54 -5.40 -2.01 -1.09
CA GLY A 54 -5.86 -3.01 -0.12
C GLY A 54 -5.02 -3.00 1.15
N PHE A 55 -5.65 -2.73 2.29
CA PHE A 55 -5.05 -2.85 3.62
C PHE A 55 -5.53 -4.13 4.30
N ASP A 56 -4.60 -4.88 4.89
CA ASP A 56 -4.94 -6.00 5.77
C ASP A 56 -3.94 -6.10 6.93
N ILE A 57 -4.37 -6.72 8.03
CA ILE A 57 -3.53 -6.96 9.20
C ILE A 57 -2.60 -8.16 8.98
N SER A 58 -3.02 -9.13 8.16
CA SER A 58 -2.33 -10.39 7.93
C SER A 58 -1.28 -10.27 6.83
N MET A 59 -0.01 -10.47 7.19
CA MET A 59 1.08 -10.47 6.21
C MET A 59 0.96 -11.64 5.22
N ASP A 60 0.35 -12.75 5.61
CA ASP A 60 0.12 -13.90 4.73
C ASP A 60 -0.88 -13.53 3.62
N MET A 61 -1.98 -12.86 3.97
CA MET A 61 -2.97 -12.37 2.99
C MET A 61 -2.35 -11.33 2.05
N ILE A 62 -1.53 -10.41 2.58
CA ILE A 62 -0.79 -9.44 1.77
C ILE A 62 0.16 -10.14 0.78
N SER A 63 0.84 -11.20 1.22
CA SER A 63 1.79 -11.94 0.38
C SER A 63 1.07 -12.68 -0.75
N LEU A 64 -0.02 -13.38 -0.44
CA LEU A 64 -0.87 -14.04 -1.44
C LEU A 64 -1.42 -13.04 -2.46
N ALA A 65 -1.95 -11.91 -2.00
CA ALA A 65 -2.50 -10.88 -2.85
C ALA A 65 -1.47 -10.24 -3.79
N ARG A 66 -0.24 -10.01 -3.31
CA ARG A 66 0.88 -9.51 -4.12
C ARG A 66 1.31 -10.52 -5.19
N CYS A 67 1.34 -11.81 -4.87
CA CYS A 67 1.61 -12.87 -5.85
C CYS A 67 0.53 -12.88 -6.94
N ALA A 68 -0.75 -12.91 -6.56
CA ALA A 68 -1.86 -12.92 -7.50
C ALA A 68 -1.89 -11.66 -8.40
N ALA A 69 -1.56 -10.49 -7.87
CA ALA A 69 -1.43 -9.27 -8.67
C ALA A 69 -0.28 -9.35 -9.68
N THR A 70 0.84 -9.95 -9.29
CA THR A 70 1.99 -10.17 -10.18
C THR A 70 1.61 -11.10 -11.35
N GLU A 71 0.89 -12.20 -11.07
CA GLU A 71 0.38 -13.12 -12.10
C GLU A 71 -0.59 -12.44 -13.07
N LYS A 72 -1.41 -11.51 -12.57
CA LYS A 72 -2.31 -10.68 -13.39
C LYS A 72 -1.61 -9.50 -14.09
N ASN A 73 -0.30 -9.34 -13.93
CA ASN A 73 0.48 -8.20 -14.43
C ASN A 73 0.00 -6.83 -13.91
N LEU A 74 -0.66 -6.81 -12.75
CA LEU A 74 -1.09 -5.59 -12.08
C LEU A 74 0.10 -4.94 -11.37
N ARG A 75 0.26 -3.64 -11.57
CA ARG A 75 1.36 -2.86 -10.97
C ARG A 75 0.84 -2.02 -9.80
N PRO A 76 1.70 -1.66 -8.82
CA PRO A 76 1.31 -0.84 -7.67
C PRO A 76 0.67 0.51 -7.97
N GLN A 77 0.92 1.08 -9.16
CA GLN A 77 0.23 2.27 -9.63
C GLN A 77 -1.29 2.06 -9.72
N HIS A 78 -1.72 0.82 -10.01
CA HIS A 78 -3.11 0.46 -10.19
C HIS A 78 -3.67 -0.38 -9.03
N VAL A 79 -2.95 -1.41 -8.59
CA VAL A 79 -3.37 -2.25 -7.44
C VAL A 79 -2.20 -2.46 -6.50
N VAL A 80 -2.40 -2.14 -5.23
CA VAL A 80 -1.38 -2.27 -4.21
C VAL A 80 -1.93 -2.82 -2.90
N PHE A 81 -1.14 -3.68 -2.26
CA PHE A 81 -1.46 -4.29 -0.97
C PHE A 81 -0.44 -3.84 0.07
N VAL A 82 -0.93 -3.32 1.20
CA VAL A 82 -0.10 -2.78 2.28
C VAL A 82 -0.57 -3.36 3.61
N GLN A 83 0.36 -3.86 4.41
CA GLN A 83 0.04 -4.28 5.77
C GLN A 83 -0.27 -3.06 6.63
N ALA A 84 -1.43 -3.04 7.28
CA ALA A 84 -1.85 -1.95 8.15
C ALA A 84 -2.75 -2.47 9.27
N THR A 85 -2.86 -1.71 10.37
CA THR A 85 -3.78 -2.02 11.47
C THR A 85 -4.65 -0.80 11.79
N PRO A 86 -5.80 -0.98 12.47
CA PRO A 86 -6.59 0.17 12.96
C PRO A 86 -5.84 1.10 13.91
N ARG A 87 -4.67 0.69 14.44
CA ARG A 87 -3.84 1.49 15.35
C ARG A 87 -2.82 2.37 14.63
N SER A 88 -2.44 2.01 13.41
CA SER A 88 -1.39 2.70 12.65
C SER A 88 -1.94 3.92 11.91
N GLU A 89 -1.10 4.93 11.74
CA GLU A 89 -1.36 5.99 10.76
C GLU A 89 -1.38 5.38 9.35
N PHE A 90 -2.34 5.77 8.53
CA PHE A 90 -2.43 5.34 7.15
C PHE A 90 -1.33 6.01 6.33
N PRO A 91 -0.48 5.25 5.63
CA PRO A 91 0.58 5.79 4.77
C PRO A 91 0.01 6.33 3.45
N ILE A 92 -1.08 7.09 3.54
CA ILE A 92 -1.89 7.65 2.48
C ILE A 92 -1.88 9.17 2.62
N LEU A 93 -1.82 9.88 1.49
CA LEU A 93 -1.90 11.34 1.44
C LEU A 93 -3.28 11.81 1.93
N PRO A 94 -3.38 12.97 2.60
CA PRO A 94 -4.69 13.53 2.95
C PRO A 94 -5.51 13.85 1.69
N ASP A 95 -6.84 13.79 1.79
CA ASP A 95 -7.79 14.15 0.73
C ASP A 95 -7.43 13.54 -0.65
N SER A 96 -7.08 12.25 -0.68
CA SER A 96 -6.59 11.56 -1.88
C SER A 96 -7.44 10.36 -2.31
N ILE A 97 -8.36 9.91 -1.46
CA ILE A 97 -9.23 8.74 -1.69
C ILE A 97 -10.65 9.18 -2.08
N ASP A 98 -11.21 8.57 -3.12
CA ASP A 98 -12.59 8.81 -3.58
C ASP A 98 -13.60 7.90 -2.88
N CYS A 99 -13.21 6.64 -2.66
CA CYS A 99 -14.05 5.59 -2.08
C CYS A 99 -13.31 4.83 -0.97
N ILE A 100 -13.94 4.62 0.18
CA ILE A 100 -13.43 3.75 1.25
C ILE A 100 -14.41 2.63 1.49
N ILE A 101 -13.92 1.39 1.49
CA ILE A 101 -14.66 0.21 1.93
C ILE A 101 -13.94 -0.35 3.15
N SER A 102 -14.63 -0.58 4.25
CA SER A 102 -14.05 -1.24 5.44
C SER A 102 -14.85 -2.45 5.84
N THR A 103 -14.17 -3.58 6.01
CA THR A 103 -14.74 -4.78 6.65
C THR A 103 -14.19 -5.03 8.06
N TRP A 104 -13.20 -4.24 8.50
CA TRP A 104 -12.77 -4.24 9.89
C TRP A 104 -13.90 -3.76 10.78
N SER A 105 -14.30 -4.60 11.75
CA SER A 105 -15.37 -4.27 12.69
C SER A 105 -14.90 -3.20 13.66
N THR A 106 -15.39 -1.99 13.47
CA THR A 106 -15.05 -0.82 14.31
C THR A 106 -15.65 -0.90 15.70
N SER A 107 -16.80 -1.56 15.88
CA SER A 107 -17.42 -1.80 17.20
C SER A 107 -16.58 -2.69 18.11
N GLN A 108 -15.67 -3.47 17.52
CA GLN A 108 -14.76 -4.35 18.26
C GLN A 108 -13.52 -3.61 18.77
N LEU A 109 -13.22 -2.42 18.22
CA LEU A 109 -12.09 -1.60 18.62
C LEU A 109 -12.39 -0.86 19.93
N ILE A 110 -11.37 -0.76 20.80
CA ILE A 110 -11.47 0.10 21.99
C ILE A 110 -11.63 1.58 21.56
N PRO A 111 -12.31 2.42 22.36
CA PRO A 111 -12.67 3.79 21.97
C PRO A 111 -11.54 4.62 21.37
N ASP A 112 -10.39 4.74 22.04
CA ASP A 112 -9.25 5.54 21.55
C ASP A 112 -8.72 5.05 20.18
N ILE A 113 -8.73 3.72 19.95
CA ILE A 113 -8.31 3.15 18.66
C ILE A 113 -9.37 3.43 17.60
N ARG A 114 -10.65 3.30 17.96
CA ARG A 114 -11.78 3.60 17.06
C ARG A 114 -11.75 5.06 16.61
N GLU A 115 -11.57 5.99 17.54
CA GLU A 115 -11.47 7.44 17.24
C GLU A 115 -10.29 7.73 16.32
N LYS A 116 -9.10 7.19 16.61
CA LYS A 116 -7.93 7.35 15.75
C LYS A 116 -8.16 6.79 14.35
N PHE A 117 -8.73 5.59 14.26
CA PHE A 117 -9.05 4.93 12.99
C PHE A 117 -10.02 5.77 12.15
N LEU A 118 -11.10 6.26 12.75
CA LEU A 118 -12.07 7.13 12.07
C LEU A 118 -11.43 8.46 11.66
N SER A 119 -10.59 9.07 12.51
CA SER A 119 -9.84 10.27 12.16
C SER A 119 -8.95 10.06 10.93
N GLU A 120 -8.31 8.90 10.79
CA GLU A 120 -7.51 8.57 9.62
C GLU A 120 -8.36 8.39 8.35
N ILE A 121 -9.53 7.75 8.46
CA ILE A 121 -10.51 7.67 7.36
C ILE A 121 -10.88 9.08 6.87
N PHE A 122 -11.21 10.00 7.78
CA PHE A 122 -11.57 11.38 7.41
C PHE A 122 -10.41 12.20 6.86
N ARG A 123 -9.19 11.93 7.33
CA ARG A 123 -7.99 12.58 6.83
C ARG A 123 -7.74 12.21 5.37
N VAL A 124 -7.92 10.94 4.99
CA VAL A 124 -7.55 10.45 3.65
C VAL A 124 -8.66 10.58 2.60
N ILE A 125 -9.93 10.54 3.01
CA ILE A 125 -11.06 10.69 2.10
C ILE A 125 -11.20 12.14 1.60
N LYS A 126 -11.39 12.32 0.30
CA LYS A 126 -11.70 13.63 -0.31
C LYS A 126 -13.03 14.18 0.18
N ALA A 127 -13.19 15.49 0.07
CA ALA A 127 -14.50 16.11 0.17
C ALA A 127 -15.43 15.57 -0.94
N GLY A 128 -16.65 15.16 -0.60
CA GLY A 128 -17.57 14.45 -1.48
C GLY A 128 -17.23 12.97 -1.71
N GLY A 129 -16.20 12.44 -1.06
CA GLY A 129 -15.86 11.01 -1.13
C GLY A 129 -16.87 10.15 -0.36
N ARG A 130 -16.94 8.87 -0.75
CA ARG A 130 -17.94 7.90 -0.30
C ARG A 130 -17.30 6.85 0.59
N ILE A 131 -17.94 6.51 1.68
CA ILE A 131 -17.43 5.56 2.66
C ILE A 131 -18.50 4.51 2.94
N VAL A 132 -18.11 3.24 2.87
CA VAL A 132 -18.90 2.11 3.35
C VAL A 132 -18.16 1.41 4.48
N LEU A 133 -18.76 1.41 5.66
CA LEU A 133 -18.26 0.67 6.82
C LEU A 133 -19.20 -0.49 7.12
N LYS A 134 -18.70 -1.72 7.03
CA LYS A 134 -19.37 -2.91 7.55
C LYS A 134 -19.04 -3.04 9.03
N ASP A 135 -20.07 -3.04 9.88
CA ASP A 135 -19.89 -3.25 11.31
C ASP A 135 -20.90 -4.23 11.89
N THR A 136 -20.53 -4.85 13.00
CA THR A 136 -21.41 -5.76 13.76
C THR A 136 -21.86 -5.06 15.03
N ILE A 137 -23.16 -4.89 15.21
CA ILE A 137 -23.73 -4.25 16.41
C ILE A 137 -24.71 -5.22 17.08
N ALA A 138 -24.69 -5.29 18.41
CA ALA A 138 -25.60 -6.11 19.18
C ALA A 138 -26.88 -5.32 19.44
N PHE A 139 -28.02 -5.95 19.19
CA PHE A 139 -29.31 -5.39 19.51
C PHE A 139 -30.24 -6.46 20.08
N PRO A 140 -30.76 -6.30 21.32
CA PRO A 140 -30.52 -5.18 22.25
C PRO A 140 -29.07 -5.12 22.78
N PRO A 141 -28.65 -4.01 23.45
CA PRO A 141 -27.31 -3.89 23.98
C PRO A 141 -26.92 -5.06 24.90
N ILE A 142 -25.68 -5.53 24.77
CA ILE A 142 -25.16 -6.61 25.62
C ILE A 142 -25.12 -6.13 27.08
N PRO A 143 -25.62 -6.90 28.05
CA PRO A 143 -25.55 -6.54 29.47
C PRO A 143 -24.10 -6.31 29.94
N GLU A 144 -23.89 -5.34 30.81
CA GLU A 144 -22.57 -4.94 31.33
C GLU A 144 -21.75 -6.11 31.90
N SER A 145 -22.43 -7.01 32.63
CA SER A 145 -21.80 -8.19 33.22
C SER A 145 -21.25 -9.17 32.19
N LEU A 146 -21.91 -9.30 31.03
CA LEU A 146 -21.45 -10.11 29.92
C LEU A 146 -20.36 -9.38 29.12
N ARG A 147 -20.49 -8.06 28.93
CA ARG A 147 -19.47 -7.21 28.31
C ARG A 147 -18.13 -7.32 29.04
N ALA A 148 -18.13 -7.12 30.36
CA ALA A 148 -16.92 -7.20 31.19
C ALA A 148 -16.25 -8.58 31.11
N LYS A 149 -17.04 -9.65 30.97
CA LYS A 149 -16.54 -11.02 30.83
C LYS A 149 -15.93 -11.27 29.44
N LEU A 150 -16.59 -10.85 28.37
CA LEU A 150 -16.08 -10.99 26.99
C LEU A 150 -14.79 -10.20 26.77
N VAL A 151 -14.68 -9.00 27.37
CA VAL A 151 -13.45 -8.19 27.37
C VAL A 151 -12.31 -8.90 28.10
N ALA A 152 -12.59 -9.59 29.21
CA ALA A 152 -11.58 -10.31 29.99
C ALA A 152 -11.08 -11.59 29.28
N ASP A 153 -11.91 -12.25 28.47
CA ASP A 153 -11.59 -13.52 27.79
C ASP A 153 -10.82 -13.36 26.46
N ALA A 154 -10.27 -12.17 26.17
CA ALA A 154 -9.44 -11.86 24.99
C ALA A 154 -10.14 -12.00 23.61
N ALA A 155 -11.46 -12.13 23.56
CA ALA A 155 -12.23 -11.82 22.36
C ALA A 155 -12.35 -10.30 22.29
N TYR A 156 -11.84 -9.68 21.23
CA TYR A 156 -11.88 -8.23 20.96
C TYR A 156 -13.33 -7.71 20.80
N ILE A 157 -14.17 -7.82 21.80
CA ILE A 157 -15.58 -7.40 21.81
C ILE A 157 -15.67 -6.29 22.84
N SER A 158 -14.89 -5.22 22.63
CA SER A 158 -14.74 -4.19 23.65
C SER A 158 -15.86 -3.16 23.67
N ASP A 159 -16.66 -3.06 22.59
CA ASP A 159 -17.72 -2.05 22.55
C ASP A 159 -18.78 -2.34 21.49
N VAL A 160 -19.46 -3.50 21.53
CA VAL A 160 -20.70 -3.69 20.75
C VAL A 160 -21.86 -2.77 21.22
N SER A 161 -21.53 -1.87 22.13
CA SER A 161 -22.36 -0.80 22.65
C SER A 161 -22.65 0.21 21.54
N TYR A 162 -23.91 0.20 21.10
CA TYR A 162 -24.70 1.38 20.76
C TYR A 162 -24.15 2.37 19.71
N VAL A 163 -25.03 2.72 18.79
CA VAL A 163 -24.92 3.69 17.68
C VAL A 163 -24.38 5.09 18.08
N HIS A 164 -24.10 5.39 19.35
CA HIS A 164 -23.71 6.72 19.83
C HIS A 164 -22.37 7.24 19.28
N GLY A 165 -21.31 6.43 19.22
CA GLY A 165 -20.06 6.88 18.58
C GLY A 165 -20.22 7.18 17.08
N TYR A 166 -21.23 6.58 16.45
CA TYR A 166 -21.63 6.83 15.07
C TYR A 166 -22.60 8.01 14.92
N MET A 167 -23.22 8.50 16.01
CA MET A 167 -24.03 9.72 16.00
C MET A 167 -23.16 10.98 16.10
N GLU A 168 -21.99 10.95 16.74
CA GLU A 168 -21.02 12.06 16.68
C GLU A 168 -20.45 12.22 15.25
N LEU A 169 -20.34 11.11 14.52
CA LEU A 169 -20.08 11.04 13.08
C LEU A 169 -21.18 11.71 12.24
N LYS A 170 -22.46 11.63 12.65
CA LYS A 170 -23.58 12.33 12.00
C LYS A 170 -23.50 13.85 12.14
N ASP A 171 -22.88 14.36 13.20
CA ASP A 171 -22.73 15.81 13.40
C ASP A 171 -21.61 16.40 12.52
N SER A 172 -20.72 15.56 11.98
CA SER A 172 -19.58 15.97 11.13
C SER A 172 -19.68 15.53 9.66
N ALA A 173 -20.56 14.57 9.33
CA ALA A 173 -20.78 14.08 7.97
C ALA A 173 -22.26 13.75 7.69
N SER A 174 -22.69 13.91 6.44
CA SER A 174 -24.03 13.51 6.01
C SER A 174 -24.07 11.99 5.86
N VAL A 175 -24.62 11.30 6.86
CA VAL A 175 -24.93 9.85 6.74
C VAL A 175 -26.15 9.71 5.84
N ILE A 176 -25.96 9.13 4.66
CA ILE A 176 -26.98 9.09 3.60
C ILE A 176 -27.89 7.87 3.76
N ASP A 177 -27.35 6.72 4.17
CA ASP A 177 -28.15 5.51 4.33
C ASP A 177 -27.57 4.52 5.35
N THR A 178 -28.45 3.74 5.98
CA THR A 178 -28.12 2.60 6.84
C THR A 178 -28.80 1.36 6.25
N LEU A 179 -28.03 0.53 5.55
CA LEU A 179 -28.54 -0.70 4.97
C LEU A 179 -28.50 -1.82 6.00
N ASN A 180 -29.70 -2.32 6.35
CA ASN A 180 -29.90 -3.46 7.26
C ASN A 180 -29.79 -4.77 6.48
N GLY A 181 -28.65 -5.46 6.62
CA GLY A 181 -28.49 -6.83 6.15
C GLY A 181 -28.72 -7.82 7.28
N LYS A 182 -29.72 -8.70 7.17
CA LYS A 182 -29.71 -9.96 7.92
C LYS A 182 -28.88 -10.95 7.09
N HIS A 183 -28.00 -11.71 7.74
CA HIS A 183 -27.19 -12.85 7.22
C HIS A 183 -25.71 -12.55 6.88
N ASP A 184 -24.81 -13.30 7.55
CA ASP A 184 -23.72 -14.12 6.94
C ASP A 184 -22.57 -14.53 7.89
N VAL A 185 -22.63 -14.21 9.19
CA VAL A 185 -21.72 -14.82 10.19
C VAL A 185 -22.51 -15.35 11.36
N ASN A 186 -22.24 -16.60 11.77
CA ASN A 186 -22.91 -17.25 12.90
C ASN A 186 -22.47 -16.58 14.21
N PRO A 187 -23.32 -15.81 14.90
CA PRO A 187 -22.93 -15.03 16.09
C PRO A 187 -22.53 -15.91 17.28
N SER A 188 -22.88 -17.20 17.24
CA SER A 188 -22.49 -18.19 18.26
C SER A 188 -20.98 -18.37 18.40
N ILE A 189 -20.18 -18.01 17.38
CA ILE A 189 -18.70 -18.03 17.46
C ILE A 189 -18.20 -17.08 18.57
N PHE A 190 -18.98 -16.05 18.89
CA PHE A 190 -18.66 -15.03 19.89
C PHE A 190 -19.48 -15.19 21.18
N GLY A 191 -20.21 -16.30 21.35
CA GLY A 191 -21.10 -16.51 22.49
C GLY A 191 -22.34 -15.60 22.50
N ILE A 192 -22.62 -14.90 21.40
CA ILE A 192 -23.80 -14.05 21.24
C ILE A 192 -24.91 -14.90 20.60
N PRO A 193 -26.14 -14.95 21.17
CA PRO A 193 -27.26 -15.63 20.53
C PRO A 193 -27.48 -15.07 19.12
N SER A 194 -27.67 -15.93 18.12
CA SER A 194 -27.74 -15.55 16.71
C SER A 194 -28.86 -14.54 16.40
N GLU A 195 -29.88 -14.53 17.23
CA GLU A 195 -31.04 -13.64 17.20
C GLU A 195 -30.81 -12.25 17.80
N GLN A 196 -29.61 -11.95 18.33
CA GLN A 196 -29.25 -10.66 18.94
C GLN A 196 -28.13 -9.90 18.20
N ALA A 197 -27.53 -10.47 17.16
CA ALA A 197 -26.52 -9.78 16.35
C ALA A 197 -27.15 -9.22 15.07
N VAL A 198 -26.98 -7.91 14.85
CA VAL A 198 -27.45 -7.22 13.64
C VAL A 198 -26.25 -6.61 12.93
N TYR A 199 -26.16 -6.84 11.62
CA TYR A 199 -25.12 -6.26 10.78
C TYR A 199 -25.62 -4.97 10.15
N TYR A 200 -24.78 -3.94 10.20
CA TYR A 200 -25.07 -2.65 9.60
C TYR A 200 -23.99 -2.31 8.58
N SER A 201 -24.43 -1.78 7.43
CA SER A 201 -23.55 -1.08 6.49
C SER A 201 -23.90 0.40 6.53
N PHE A 202 -22.91 1.24 6.83
CA PHE A 202 -23.08 2.69 6.87
C PHE A 202 -22.54 3.31 5.60
N HIS A 203 -23.38 4.09 4.90
CA HIS A 203 -22.94 4.91 3.78
C HIS A 203 -22.79 6.38 4.24
N VAL A 204 -21.55 6.90 4.17
CA VAL A 204 -21.20 8.26 4.61
C VAL A 204 -20.57 9.03 3.47
N GLU A 205 -21.05 10.26 3.25
CA GLU A 205 -20.39 11.22 2.36
C GLU A 205 -19.76 12.36 3.18
N LYS A 206 -18.48 12.64 2.94
CA LYS A 206 -17.80 13.80 3.54
C LYS A 206 -18.35 15.07 2.87
N PRO A 207 -18.88 16.06 3.61
CA PRO A 207 -19.43 17.27 3.01
C PRO A 207 -18.41 18.00 2.13
N ARG A 208 -18.87 18.55 1.00
CA ARG A 208 -18.03 19.45 0.19
C ARG A 208 -17.78 20.74 0.97
N ARG A 209 -16.51 21.14 1.12
CA ARG A 209 -16.20 22.52 1.52
C ARG A 209 -16.59 23.42 0.34
N GLY A 210 -17.32 24.52 0.59
CA GLY A 210 -17.95 25.35 -0.44
C GLY A 210 -16.98 25.77 -1.56
N GLU A 211 -17.48 25.99 -2.78
CA GLU A 211 -16.78 26.31 -4.05
C GLU A 211 -15.23 26.26 -4.00
N GLU A 212 -14.66 25.11 -3.65
CA GLU A 212 -13.27 24.84 -3.95
C GLU A 212 -13.23 24.52 -5.45
N LEU A 213 -12.89 25.54 -6.24
CA LEU A 213 -12.28 25.36 -7.55
C LEU A 213 -11.11 24.39 -7.34
N HIS A 214 -11.36 23.10 -7.62
CA HIS A 214 -10.27 22.15 -7.78
C HIS A 214 -9.48 22.62 -8.98
N ASP A 215 -8.46 23.44 -8.69
CA ASP A 215 -7.35 23.63 -9.59
C ASP A 215 -6.93 22.22 -10.03
N GLN A 216 -6.79 22.05 -11.34
CA GLN A 216 -6.29 20.84 -11.99
C GLN A 216 -4.80 20.65 -11.66
N LEU A 217 -4.43 20.72 -10.38
CA LEU A 217 -3.15 20.24 -9.90
C LEU A 217 -3.09 18.75 -10.27
N SER A 218 -2.03 18.38 -10.98
CA SER A 218 -1.79 17.02 -11.43
C SER A 218 -1.95 16.05 -10.27
N ARG A 219 -3.00 15.22 -10.32
CA ARG A 219 -3.24 14.16 -9.33
C ARG A 219 -1.95 13.33 -9.18
N PRO A 220 -1.48 13.04 -7.96
CA PRO A 220 -0.32 12.20 -7.78
C PRO A 220 -0.57 10.81 -8.41
N GLU A 221 0.48 10.18 -8.96
CA GLU A 221 0.44 8.86 -9.61
C GLU A 221 -0.09 7.77 -8.66
N THR A 222 0.02 7.98 -7.35
CA THR A 222 -0.53 7.13 -6.30
C THR A 222 -0.96 7.96 -5.10
N ALA A 223 -1.98 7.49 -4.37
CA ALA A 223 -2.35 8.06 -3.08
C ALA A 223 -1.42 7.65 -1.92
N LEU A 224 -0.50 6.70 -2.15
CA LEU A 224 0.52 6.34 -1.17
C LEU A 224 1.47 7.50 -0.90
N ARG A 225 1.69 7.81 0.38
CA ARG A 225 2.67 8.83 0.81
C ARG A 225 4.10 8.42 0.44
N ASP A 226 4.40 7.15 0.70
CA ASP A 226 5.70 6.54 0.43
C ASP A 226 5.51 5.38 -0.55
N TRP A 227 5.82 5.60 -1.83
CA TRP A 227 5.55 4.61 -2.89
C TRP A 227 6.17 3.24 -2.63
N TRP A 228 7.29 3.17 -1.89
CA TRP A 228 8.03 1.93 -1.68
C TRP A 228 7.34 0.94 -0.75
N ILE A 229 6.32 1.37 0.00
CA ILE A 229 5.53 0.46 0.87
C ILE A 229 4.69 -0.52 0.05
N ALA A 230 4.52 -0.24 -1.25
CA ALA A 230 3.91 -1.17 -2.20
C ALA A 230 4.66 -2.50 -2.31
N TYR A 231 5.94 -2.50 -1.97
CA TYR A 231 6.85 -3.63 -2.12
C TYR A 231 7.24 -4.22 -0.76
N PRO A 232 7.74 -5.47 -0.72
CA PRO A 232 8.34 -6.03 0.48
C PRO A 232 9.47 -5.16 1.02
N ALA A 233 9.56 -5.05 2.35
CA ALA A 233 10.65 -4.35 2.99
C ALA A 233 11.96 -5.12 2.74
N PRO A 234 13.00 -4.51 2.17
CA PRO A 234 14.24 -5.21 1.92
C PRO A 234 14.96 -5.55 3.23
N SER A 235 15.61 -6.70 3.27
CA SER A 235 16.20 -7.26 4.49
C SER A 235 17.74 -7.34 4.44
N SER A 236 18.30 -7.46 3.24
CA SER A 236 19.74 -7.65 3.05
C SER A 236 20.59 -6.45 3.48
N ASN A 237 21.80 -6.75 3.93
CA ASN A 237 22.87 -5.78 4.11
C ASN A 237 23.70 -5.71 2.83
N VAL A 238 23.95 -4.49 2.36
CA VAL A 238 24.65 -4.23 1.11
C VAL A 238 25.82 -3.29 1.39
N PRO A 239 27.04 -3.63 0.96
CA PRO A 239 28.21 -2.76 1.13
C PRO A 239 28.09 -1.49 0.27
N SER A 240 28.78 -0.43 0.70
CA SER A 240 28.93 0.79 -0.09
C SER A 240 30.34 0.85 -0.70
N LEU A 241 30.44 1.48 -1.87
CA LEU A 241 31.68 1.81 -2.55
C LEU A 241 31.77 3.33 -2.66
N ASP A 242 32.94 3.88 -2.43
CA ASP A 242 33.15 5.31 -2.54
C ASP A 242 33.36 5.73 -4.00
N CYS A 243 33.24 7.03 -4.26
CA CYS A 243 33.30 7.57 -5.62
C CYS A 243 34.62 7.23 -6.33
N ASP A 244 35.76 7.24 -5.62
CA ASP A 244 37.08 6.92 -6.20
C ASP A 244 37.20 5.44 -6.63
N ASP A 245 36.62 4.52 -5.84
CA ASP A 245 36.63 3.09 -6.17
C ASP A 245 35.84 2.83 -7.46
N VAL A 246 34.64 3.41 -7.56
CA VAL A 246 33.80 3.26 -8.76
C VAL A 246 34.42 3.98 -9.97
N ALA A 247 35.05 5.14 -9.78
CA ALA A 247 35.77 5.83 -10.85
C ALA A 247 36.94 5.00 -11.40
N THR A 248 37.63 4.25 -10.55
CA THR A 248 38.68 3.32 -10.96
C THR A 248 38.13 2.22 -11.85
N LEU A 249 36.99 1.61 -11.49
CA LEU A 249 36.30 0.61 -12.32
C LEU A 249 35.90 1.18 -13.69
N VAL A 250 35.39 2.41 -13.72
CA VAL A 250 35.00 3.11 -14.95
C VAL A 250 36.20 3.38 -15.85
N LYS A 251 37.29 3.94 -15.31
CA LYS A 251 38.50 4.28 -16.08
C LYS A 251 39.25 3.06 -16.59
N ASN A 252 39.27 1.97 -15.81
CA ASN A 252 39.91 0.73 -16.22
C ASN A 252 39.10 -0.07 -17.26
N ASN A 253 37.86 0.37 -17.56
CA ASN A 253 36.94 -0.31 -18.47
C ASN A 253 36.76 -1.80 -18.11
N GLU A 254 36.63 -2.10 -16.81
CA GLU A 254 36.42 -3.46 -16.34
C GLU A 254 35.06 -4.01 -16.81
N GLU A 255 35.01 -5.23 -17.31
CA GLU A 255 33.75 -5.80 -17.83
C GLU A 255 32.88 -6.46 -16.74
N ASP A 256 33.41 -6.65 -15.53
CA ASP A 256 32.78 -7.41 -14.45
C ASP A 256 31.83 -6.59 -13.57
N TYR A 257 31.54 -5.34 -13.92
CA TYR A 257 30.60 -4.49 -13.18
C TYR A 257 29.52 -3.85 -14.06
N VAL A 258 28.50 -3.31 -13.40
CA VAL A 258 27.53 -2.39 -13.99
C VAL A 258 27.10 -1.37 -12.93
N VAL A 259 26.92 -0.10 -13.35
CA VAL A 259 26.39 0.97 -12.50
C VAL A 259 24.93 1.23 -12.89
N ILE A 260 24.04 1.26 -11.91
CA ILE A 260 22.60 1.38 -12.07
C ILE A 260 22.11 2.70 -11.47
N ASP A 261 21.60 3.56 -12.32
CA ASP A 261 20.94 4.80 -11.91
C ASP A 261 19.45 4.56 -11.68
N VAL A 262 19.00 4.68 -10.43
CA VAL A 262 17.59 4.49 -10.08
C VAL A 262 16.78 5.77 -9.98
N ARG A 263 17.28 6.88 -10.55
CA ARG A 263 16.56 8.17 -10.68
C ARG A 263 15.47 8.12 -11.76
N ARG A 264 14.48 9.02 -11.65
CA ARG A 264 13.38 9.20 -12.63
C ARG A 264 13.55 10.54 -13.35
N ALA A 265 12.62 11.48 -13.18
CA ALA A 265 12.66 12.81 -13.76
C ALA A 265 13.83 13.65 -13.20
N ASP A 266 14.37 13.28 -12.04
CA ASP A 266 15.57 13.87 -11.43
C ASP A 266 16.89 13.33 -12.00
N TYR A 267 16.82 12.66 -13.16
CA TYR A 267 17.97 12.22 -13.95
C TYR A 267 18.65 13.35 -14.73
N ALA A 268 17.93 14.45 -14.99
CA ALA A 268 18.46 15.61 -15.69
C ALA A 268 19.71 16.20 -14.97
N GLY A 269 20.69 16.66 -15.75
CA GLY A 269 21.94 17.23 -15.25
C GLY A 269 23.13 16.25 -15.17
N GLY A 270 23.05 15.13 -15.89
CA GLY A 270 24.11 14.15 -16.09
C GLY A 270 23.97 12.88 -15.26
N HIS A 271 24.82 11.91 -15.57
CA HIS A 271 24.88 10.61 -14.89
C HIS A 271 26.30 10.03 -14.91
N VAL A 272 26.54 9.01 -14.08
CA VAL A 272 27.80 8.25 -14.14
C VAL A 272 27.97 7.68 -15.54
N ARG A 273 29.16 7.83 -16.12
CA ARG A 273 29.43 7.37 -17.49
C ARG A 273 29.14 5.88 -17.65
N GLY A 274 28.38 5.53 -18.70
CA GLY A 274 28.01 4.14 -18.99
C GLY A 274 27.03 3.50 -18.00
N SER A 275 26.42 4.27 -17.09
CA SER A 275 25.40 3.71 -16.18
C SER A 275 24.07 3.44 -16.88
N GLU A 276 23.38 2.37 -16.47
CA GLU A 276 22.06 1.99 -16.96
C GLU A 276 20.95 2.58 -16.08
N GLN A 277 19.98 3.27 -16.70
CA GLN A 277 18.85 3.84 -15.96
C GLN A 277 17.77 2.78 -15.69
N ARG A 278 17.40 2.60 -14.42
CA ARG A 278 16.32 1.70 -13.95
C ARG A 278 15.52 2.36 -12.82
N PRO A 279 14.43 3.11 -13.12
CA PRO A 279 13.62 3.82 -12.14
C PRO A 279 13.21 3.01 -10.90
N ALA A 280 13.53 3.53 -9.71
CA ALA A 280 13.28 2.82 -8.45
C ALA A 280 11.83 2.37 -8.23
N GLN A 281 10.86 3.16 -8.70
CA GLN A 281 9.42 2.96 -8.50
C GLN A 281 8.83 1.76 -9.27
N THR A 282 9.55 1.21 -10.26
CA THR A 282 9.14 -0.01 -10.97
C THR A 282 10.14 -1.14 -10.83
N PHE A 283 11.38 -0.81 -10.42
CA PHE A 283 12.52 -1.72 -10.34
C PHE A 283 12.24 -3.05 -9.64
N TYR A 284 11.51 -3.06 -8.52
CA TYR A 284 11.22 -4.30 -7.79
C TYR A 284 10.57 -5.37 -8.67
N ASN A 285 9.62 -4.96 -9.53
CA ASN A 285 8.95 -5.92 -10.40
C ASN A 285 9.76 -6.31 -11.64
N GLU A 286 10.87 -5.61 -11.89
CA GLU A 286 11.79 -5.89 -12.99
C GLU A 286 12.92 -6.82 -12.56
N LEU A 287 13.04 -7.15 -11.26
CA LEU A 287 14.13 -7.95 -10.69
C LEU A 287 14.47 -9.24 -11.47
N PRO A 288 13.49 -10.08 -11.91
CA PRO A 288 13.82 -11.27 -12.67
C PRO A 288 14.48 -10.97 -14.03
N GLY A 289 13.93 -10.03 -14.80
CA GLY A 289 14.49 -9.62 -16.09
C GLY A 289 15.81 -8.86 -15.93
N PHE A 290 15.91 -8.06 -14.88
CA PHE A 290 17.13 -7.35 -14.51
C PHE A 290 18.26 -8.31 -14.15
N HIS A 291 17.98 -9.34 -13.33
CA HIS A 291 18.92 -10.41 -13.02
C HIS A 291 19.36 -11.14 -14.28
N GLN A 292 18.43 -11.57 -15.14
CA GLN A 292 18.77 -12.24 -16.39
C GLN A 292 19.72 -11.40 -17.27
N THR A 293 19.53 -10.09 -17.29
CA THR A 293 20.34 -9.16 -18.09
C THR A 293 21.76 -9.01 -17.53
N PHE A 294 21.91 -8.93 -16.20
CA PHE A 294 23.17 -8.58 -15.55
C PHE A 294 23.82 -9.71 -14.73
N ARG A 295 23.32 -10.95 -14.84
CA ARG A 295 23.81 -12.10 -14.06
C ARG A 295 25.31 -12.40 -14.21
N GLU A 296 25.92 -12.03 -15.34
CA GLU A 296 27.35 -12.27 -15.57
C GLU A 296 28.22 -11.21 -14.85
N LYS A 297 27.63 -10.10 -14.38
CA LYS A 297 28.34 -9.02 -13.66
C LYS A 297 28.54 -9.42 -12.21
N LYS A 298 29.77 -9.28 -11.72
CA LYS A 298 30.13 -9.54 -10.31
C LYS A 298 29.71 -8.40 -9.39
N HIS A 299 29.78 -7.15 -9.88
CA HIS A 299 29.46 -5.96 -9.10
C HIS A 299 28.30 -5.19 -9.73
N VAL A 300 27.14 -5.16 -9.07
CA VAL A 300 25.99 -4.37 -9.50
C VAL A 300 25.82 -3.20 -8.55
N ILE A 301 26.19 -2.00 -9.01
CA ILE A 301 26.38 -0.81 -8.16
C ILE A 301 25.21 0.14 -8.36
N PHE A 302 24.40 0.34 -7.32
CA PHE A 302 23.21 1.19 -7.40
C PHE A 302 23.45 2.58 -6.85
N TYR A 303 22.85 3.58 -7.49
CA TYR A 303 22.85 4.95 -6.97
C TYR A 303 21.55 5.69 -7.28
N CYS A 304 21.29 6.73 -6.50
CA CYS A 304 20.31 7.75 -6.87
C CYS A 304 20.93 9.15 -6.66
N GLY A 305 20.12 10.20 -6.53
CA GLY A 305 20.65 11.56 -6.33
C GLY A 305 21.65 11.66 -5.16
N SER A 306 21.30 11.15 -3.97
CA SER A 306 22.19 11.20 -2.78
C SER A 306 22.43 9.85 -2.11
N SER A 307 21.96 8.76 -2.71
CA SER A 307 21.99 7.40 -2.12
C SER A 307 21.49 7.28 -0.66
N ASN A 308 20.55 8.12 -0.21
CA ASN A 308 19.96 8.04 1.14
C ASN A 308 18.56 7.40 1.17
N GLY A 309 18.11 6.84 0.05
CA GLY A 309 16.75 6.29 -0.07
C GLY A 309 16.63 5.27 -1.19
N ARG A 310 16.38 5.74 -2.43
CA ARG A 310 16.16 4.87 -3.59
C ARG A 310 17.33 3.92 -3.88
N GLY A 311 18.56 4.46 -3.97
CA GLY A 311 19.77 3.67 -4.27
C GLY A 311 19.94 2.47 -3.32
N PRO A 312 20.07 2.70 -2.00
CA PRO A 312 20.16 1.61 -1.03
C PRO A 312 18.98 0.64 -1.08
N ARG A 313 17.76 1.14 -1.29
CA ARG A 313 16.56 0.29 -1.34
C ARG A 313 16.61 -0.67 -2.52
N CYS A 314 16.91 -0.17 -3.73
CA CYS A 314 17.05 -0.99 -4.93
C CYS A 314 18.21 -1.98 -4.81
N ALA A 315 19.35 -1.56 -4.25
CA ALA A 315 20.49 -2.45 -4.03
C ALA A 315 20.13 -3.61 -3.11
N LYS A 316 19.42 -3.33 -2.00
CA LYS A 316 18.99 -4.37 -1.07
C LYS A 316 17.94 -5.30 -1.66
N TRP A 317 16.96 -4.78 -2.41
CA TRP A 317 15.99 -5.60 -3.13
C TRP A 317 16.67 -6.55 -4.13
N TYR A 318 17.67 -6.06 -4.86
CA TYR A 318 18.43 -6.92 -5.76
C TYR A 318 19.23 -7.98 -4.98
N GLN A 319 19.85 -7.62 -3.85
CA GLN A 319 20.56 -8.60 -3.02
C GLN A 319 19.62 -9.63 -2.40
N ASP A 320 18.42 -9.24 -1.95
CA ASP A 320 17.40 -10.16 -1.47
C ASP A 320 17.01 -11.15 -2.58
N TYR A 321 16.80 -10.66 -3.80
CA TYR A 321 16.50 -11.49 -4.97
C TYR A 321 17.64 -12.47 -5.30
N LEU A 322 18.89 -12.01 -5.31
CA LEU A 322 20.06 -12.87 -5.51
C LEU A 322 20.11 -14.00 -4.48
N ASN A 323 19.85 -13.69 -3.21
CA ASN A 323 19.80 -14.69 -2.14
C ASN A 323 18.66 -15.70 -2.37
N GLU A 324 17.48 -15.22 -2.78
CA GLU A 324 16.30 -16.05 -3.09
C GLU A 324 16.60 -17.05 -4.21
N VAL A 325 17.24 -16.61 -5.30
CA VAL A 325 17.62 -17.48 -6.42
C VAL A 325 18.96 -18.19 -6.22
N SER A 326 19.58 -18.06 -5.03
CA SER A 326 20.87 -18.66 -4.67
C SER A 326 22.02 -18.29 -5.61
N ASP A 327 22.01 -17.10 -6.20
CA ASP A 327 23.10 -16.57 -7.01
C ASP A 327 24.20 -15.99 -6.10
N THR A 328 25.40 -16.56 -6.21
CA THR A 328 26.59 -16.16 -5.44
C THR A 328 27.68 -15.53 -6.32
N HIS A 329 27.46 -15.45 -7.64
CA HIS A 329 28.40 -14.84 -8.59
C HIS A 329 28.26 -13.32 -8.59
N SER A 330 27.02 -12.82 -8.55
CA SER A 330 26.71 -11.40 -8.51
C SER A 330 26.52 -10.88 -7.09
N LYS A 331 26.82 -9.60 -6.86
CA LYS A 331 26.60 -8.92 -5.59
C LYS A 331 26.20 -7.47 -5.78
N ALA A 332 25.25 -7.02 -4.97
CA ALA A 332 24.81 -5.63 -4.97
C ALA A 332 25.78 -4.73 -4.18
N TYR A 333 25.91 -3.48 -4.61
CA TYR A 333 26.68 -2.42 -3.96
C TYR A 333 25.92 -1.09 -4.03
N ILE A 334 26.27 -0.15 -3.15
CA ILE A 334 25.72 1.21 -3.15
C ILE A 334 26.86 2.18 -3.46
N LEU A 335 26.67 3.10 -4.41
CA LEU A 335 27.58 4.24 -4.57
C LEU A 335 27.32 5.26 -3.45
N SER A 336 28.30 5.43 -2.55
CA SER A 336 28.28 6.43 -1.48
C SER A 336 28.04 7.83 -2.04
N GLY A 337 27.18 8.61 -1.40
CA GLY A 337 26.89 10.00 -1.81
C GLY A 337 26.04 10.17 -3.07
N GLY A 338 25.86 9.10 -3.85
CA GLY A 338 25.10 9.10 -5.09
C GLY A 338 25.64 10.09 -6.13
N PHE A 339 24.78 10.47 -7.08
CA PHE A 339 25.20 11.34 -8.18
C PHE A 339 25.62 12.75 -7.75
N LYS A 340 25.07 13.27 -6.65
CA LYS A 340 25.42 14.60 -6.14
C LYS A 340 26.88 14.68 -5.72
N GLU A 341 27.36 13.65 -5.02
CA GLU A 341 28.77 13.56 -4.63
C GLU A 341 29.66 13.25 -5.84
N TRP A 342 29.24 12.31 -6.69
CA TRP A 342 29.93 12.01 -7.95
C TRP A 342 30.16 13.26 -8.80
N LYS A 343 29.11 14.05 -9.04
CA LYS A 343 29.19 15.30 -9.82
C LYS A 343 30.05 16.36 -9.13
N LYS A 344 30.08 16.40 -7.80
CA LYS A 344 30.95 17.33 -7.06
C LYS A 344 32.43 17.01 -7.27
N ILE A 345 32.79 15.73 -7.34
CA ILE A 345 34.18 15.27 -7.45
C ILE A 345 34.62 15.22 -8.92
N PHE A 346 33.79 14.66 -9.80
CA PHE A 346 34.14 14.33 -11.20
C PHE A 346 33.32 15.10 -12.24
N GLY A 347 32.52 16.09 -11.86
CA GLY A 347 31.59 16.78 -12.77
C GLY A 347 32.23 17.45 -13.99
N SER A 348 33.54 17.73 -13.96
CA SER A 348 34.30 18.28 -15.08
C SER A 348 35.09 17.23 -15.87
N ASP A 349 35.02 15.95 -15.48
CA ASP A 349 35.74 14.85 -16.14
C ASP A 349 34.79 14.14 -17.12
N PRO A 350 34.93 14.38 -18.44
CA PRO A 350 34.06 13.77 -19.43
C PRO A 350 34.26 12.25 -19.52
N GLU A 351 35.34 11.69 -18.98
CA GLU A 351 35.55 10.24 -18.91
C GLU A 351 34.74 9.56 -17.80
N LEU A 352 34.12 10.33 -16.89
CA LEU A 352 33.39 9.81 -15.73
C LEU A 352 31.93 10.29 -15.66
N VAL A 353 31.56 11.31 -16.43
CA VAL A 353 30.21 11.86 -16.45
C VAL A 353 29.71 11.99 -17.88
N ASP A 354 28.54 11.42 -18.13
CA ASP A 354 27.79 11.61 -19.38
C ASP A 354 26.68 12.66 -19.16
N GLY A 355 26.34 13.42 -20.21
CA GLY A 355 25.19 14.34 -20.21
C GLY A 355 25.34 15.56 -19.30
N SER A 356 26.57 16.01 -19.04
CA SER A 356 26.89 17.23 -18.28
C SER A 356 26.70 18.53 -19.05
N ASP A 357 26.58 18.46 -20.37
CA ASP A 357 26.45 19.61 -21.27
C ASP A 357 24.96 19.95 -21.48
N GLU A 358 24.32 20.47 -20.43
CA GLU A 358 23.11 21.33 -20.51
C GLU A 358 22.85 22.05 -19.17
#